data_AF-A0AAE2YIH9-F1
#
_entry.id   AF-A0AAE2YIH9-F1
#
_cell.length_a   1.000
_cell.length_b   1.000
_cell.length_c   1.000
_cell.angle_alpha   90.00
_cell.angle_beta   90.00
_cell.angle_gamma   90.00
#
_symmetry.space_group_name_H-M   'P 1'
#
loop_
_entity.id
_entity.type
_entity.pdbx_description
1 polymer ?
#
loop_
_entity_poly.entity_id
_entity_poly.type
_entity_poly.pdbx_seq_one_letter_code
_entity_poly.pdbx_strand_id
1 'polypeptide(L)'
;MMDEVDELRRKILEATIDVLRAIRRRVELVEELGRVKRERGLPIRSPEVERELISRVREEGAKMGLNPDFCEKVVRAIIEYSVSVQARGWTVEGCHPRRNREDGDLVCEVL
;
A
#
# COMPACT_ATOMS: atom_id res chain seq x y z
N MET A 1 13.32 -17.93 35.19
CA MET A 1 12.96 -18.70 33.98
C MET A 1 11.98 -17.84 33.21
N MET A 2 12.19 -17.66 31.90
CA MET A 2 11.23 -16.93 31.08
C MET A 2 10.03 -17.85 30.84
N ASP A 3 8.82 -17.35 31.08
CA ASP A 3 7.59 -18.08 30.86
C ASP A 3 7.45 -18.39 29.36
N GLU A 4 6.90 -19.55 29.00
CA GLU A 4 6.59 -19.93 27.62
C GLU A 4 5.74 -18.87 26.91
N VAL A 5 4.85 -18.21 27.65
CA VAL A 5 4.04 -17.09 27.15
C VAL A 5 4.93 -15.92 26.71
N ASP A 6 5.96 -15.59 27.49
CA ASP A 6 6.84 -14.47 27.18
C ASP A 6 7.74 -14.76 25.97
N GLU A 7 8.15 -16.01 25.80
CA GLU A 7 8.86 -16.45 24.60
C GLU A 7 8.00 -16.30 23.34
N LEU A 8 6.75 -16.74 23.39
CA LEU A 8 5.82 -16.59 22.27
C LEU A 8 5.55 -15.12 21.93
N ARG A 9 5.39 -14.26 22.95
CA ARG A 9 5.22 -12.81 22.74
C ARG A 9 6.41 -12.18 22.02
N ARG A 10 7.64 -12.59 22.35
CA ARG A 10 8.84 -12.10 21.64
C ARG A 10 8.82 -12.51 20.17
N LYS A 11 8.53 -13.78 19.87
CA LYS A 11 8.44 -14.26 18.48
C LYS A 11 7.36 -13.54 17.67
N ILE A 12 6.20 -13.26 18.28
CA ILE A 12 5.12 -12.48 17.64
C ILE A 12 5.59 -11.05 17.34
N LEU A 13 6.31 -10.41 18.28
CA LEU A 13 6.87 -9.08 18.05
C LEU A 13 7.88 -9.10 16.89
N GLU A 14 8.78 -10.07 16.84
CA GLU A 14 9.75 -10.23 15.76
C GLU A 14 9.06 -10.39 14.40
N ALA A 15 8.07 -11.27 14.30
CA ALA A 15 7.27 -11.44 13.09
C ALA A 15 6.55 -10.14 12.67
N THR A 16 6.06 -9.36 13.64
CA THR A 16 5.43 -8.06 13.37
C THR A 16 6.44 -7.05 12.82
N ILE A 17 7.67 -7.04 13.35
CA ILE A 17 8.76 -6.20 12.83
C ILE A 17 9.13 -6.61 11.41
N ASP A 18 9.12 -7.90 11.08
CA ASP A 18 9.36 -8.38 9.72
C ASP A 18 8.32 -7.89 8.71
N VAL A 19 7.04 -7.83 9.11
CA VAL A 19 6.00 -7.19 8.29
C VAL A 19 6.35 -5.72 8.01
N LEU A 20 6.81 -4.97 9.02
CA LEU A 20 7.21 -3.57 8.83
C LEU A 20 8.43 -3.43 7.90
N ARG A 21 9.41 -4.33 8.00
CA ARG A 21 10.56 -4.38 7.08
C ARG A 21 10.12 -4.63 5.64
N ALA A 22 9.19 -5.57 5.43
CA ALA A 22 8.63 -5.84 4.11
C ALA A 22 7.88 -4.61 3.53
N ILE A 23 7.11 -3.91 4.36
CA ILE A 23 6.46 -2.66 3.96
C ILE A 23 7.50 -1.60 3.58
N ARG A 24 8.58 -1.43 4.35
CA ARG A 24 9.66 -0.48 4.00
C ARG A 24 10.28 -0.80 2.64
N ARG A 25 10.58 -2.07 2.37
CA ARG A 25 11.10 -2.48 1.06
C ARG A 25 10.12 -2.18 -0.07
N ARG A 26 8.82 -2.39 0.16
CA ARG A 26 7.78 -2.03 -0.81
C ARG A 26 7.74 -0.51 -1.07
N VAL A 27 7.95 0.31 -0.05
CA VAL A 27 7.99 1.77 -0.15
C VAL A 27 9.15 2.24 -1.02
N GLU A 28 10.33 1.63 -0.89
CA GLU A 28 11.49 1.96 -1.73
C GLU A 28 11.21 1.71 -3.22
N LEU A 29 10.56 0.58 -3.54
CA LEU A 29 10.11 0.28 -4.90
C LEU A 29 9.05 1.27 -5.39
N VAL A 30 8.16 1.71 -4.51
CA VAL A 30 7.13 2.73 -4.82
C VAL A 30 7.76 4.09 -5.10
N GLU A 31 8.81 4.49 -4.37
CA GLU A 31 9.55 5.73 -4.61
C GLU A 31 10.23 5.70 -5.98
N GLU A 32 10.82 4.57 -6.35
CA GLU A 32 11.39 4.36 -7.68
C GLU A 32 10.33 4.37 -8.78
N LEU A 33 9.22 3.66 -8.61
CA LEU A 33 8.09 3.68 -9.54
C LEU A 33 7.54 5.11 -9.71
N GLY A 34 7.44 5.86 -8.61
CA GLY A 34 7.00 7.25 -8.63
C GLY A 34 7.92 8.14 -9.47
N ARG A 35 9.25 7.94 -9.44
CA ARG A 35 10.20 8.64 -10.33
C ARG A 35 9.90 8.35 -11.80
N VAL A 36 9.78 7.06 -12.15
CA VAL A 36 9.49 6.62 -13.53
C VAL A 36 8.15 7.13 -14.03
N LYS A 37 7.10 7.12 -13.19
CA LYS A 37 5.79 7.67 -13.52
C LYS A 37 5.86 9.18 -13.80
N ARG A 38 6.60 9.93 -12.99
CA ARG A 38 6.81 11.39 -13.20
C ARG A 38 7.51 11.69 -14.51
N GLU A 39 8.59 10.98 -14.83
CA GLU A 39 9.32 11.13 -16.09
C GLU A 39 8.44 10.88 -17.33
N ARG A 40 7.40 10.04 -17.16
CA ARG A 40 6.46 9.65 -18.23
C ARG A 40 5.12 10.39 -18.17
N GLY A 41 4.91 11.31 -17.23
CA GLY A 41 3.64 12.01 -17.04
C GLY A 41 2.45 11.10 -16.66
N LEU A 42 2.72 9.93 -16.05
CA LEU A 42 1.69 8.96 -15.69
C LEU A 42 1.07 9.28 -14.32
N PRO A 43 -0.24 9.02 -14.11
CA PRO A 43 -0.89 9.28 -12.84
C PRO A 43 -0.36 8.39 -11.70
N ILE A 44 -0.40 8.93 -10.48
CA ILE A 44 -0.01 8.21 -9.25
C ILE A 44 -0.89 6.96 -9.06
N ARG A 45 -2.21 7.13 -9.16
CA ARG A 45 -3.19 6.04 -9.04
C ARG A 45 -3.29 5.24 -10.32
N SER A 46 -3.55 3.94 -10.17
CA SER A 46 -3.78 3.03 -11.28
C SER A 46 -4.85 2.02 -10.85
N PRO A 47 -6.14 2.39 -10.91
CA PRO A 47 -7.23 1.61 -10.32
C PRO A 47 -7.29 0.15 -10.77
N GLU A 48 -6.98 -0.12 -12.04
CA GLU A 48 -6.94 -1.46 -12.63
C GLU A 48 -5.88 -2.33 -11.94
N VAL A 49 -4.68 -1.78 -11.77
CA VAL A 49 -3.55 -2.44 -11.11
C VAL A 49 -3.84 -2.65 -9.62
N GLU A 50 -4.46 -1.67 -8.97
CA GLU A 50 -4.86 -1.75 -7.56
C GLU A 50 -5.91 -2.85 -7.35
N ARG A 51 -6.92 -2.95 -8.22
CA ARG A 51 -7.93 -4.03 -8.19
C ARG A 51 -7.29 -5.41 -8.38
N GLU A 52 -6.39 -5.55 -9.35
CA GLU A 52 -5.69 -6.81 -9.58
C GLU A 52 -4.82 -7.21 -8.38
N LEU A 53 -4.08 -6.27 -7.80
CA LEU A 53 -3.27 -6.51 -6.60
C LEU A 53 -4.15 -6.98 -5.42
N ILE A 54 -5.28 -6.32 -5.19
CA ILE A 54 -6.22 -6.71 -4.13
C ILE A 54 -6.74 -8.14 -4.36
N SER A 55 -7.16 -8.47 -5.59
CA SER A 55 -7.66 -9.81 -5.93
C SER A 55 -6.60 -10.88 -5.67
N ARG A 56 -5.36 -10.66 -6.12
CA ARG A 56 -4.25 -11.59 -5.90
C ARG A 56 -3.93 -11.76 -4.41
N VAL A 57 -3.92 -10.68 -3.64
CA VAL A 57 -3.67 -10.77 -2.18
C VAL A 57 -4.78 -11.54 -1.46
N ARG A 58 -6.04 -11.38 -1.88
CA ARG A 58 -7.15 -12.18 -1.34
C ARG A 58 -6.94 -13.68 -1.61
N GLU A 59 -6.57 -14.04 -2.84
CA GLU A 59 -6.32 -15.44 -3.22
C GLU A 59 -5.12 -16.05 -2.48
N GLU A 60 -3.99 -15.36 -2.43
CA GLU A 60 -2.80 -15.84 -1.72
C GLU A 60 -3.03 -15.91 -0.21
N GLY A 61 -3.74 -14.93 0.36
CA GLY A 61 -4.16 -14.95 1.76
C GLY A 61 -5.00 -16.19 2.08
N ALA A 62 -5.98 -16.51 1.22
CA ALA A 62 -6.80 -17.71 1.38
C ALA A 62 -5.96 -18.99 1.35
N LYS A 63 -4.99 -19.11 0.43
CA LYS A 63 -4.07 -20.26 0.35
C LYS A 63 -3.22 -20.43 1.61
N MET A 64 -2.91 -19.33 2.29
CA MET A 64 -2.19 -19.32 3.57
C MET A 64 -3.10 -19.55 4.80
N GLY A 65 -4.40 -19.76 4.60
CA GLY A 65 -5.37 -19.93 5.69
C GLY A 65 -5.77 -18.61 6.39
N LEU A 66 -5.51 -17.46 5.78
CA LEU A 66 -5.91 -16.16 6.28
C LEU A 66 -7.30 -15.77 5.76
N ASN A 67 -8.02 -14.96 6.55
CA ASN A 67 -9.29 -14.40 6.12
C ASN A 67 -9.06 -13.42 4.93
N PRO A 68 -9.65 -13.66 3.74
CA PRO A 68 -9.42 -12.82 2.56
C PRO A 68 -9.82 -11.35 2.77
N ASP A 69 -10.87 -11.09 3.53
CA ASP A 69 -11.34 -9.72 3.81
C ASP A 69 -10.37 -8.98 4.74
N PHE A 70 -9.70 -9.71 5.64
CA PHE A 70 -8.60 -9.14 6.44
C PHE A 70 -7.39 -8.81 5.55
N CYS A 71 -7.00 -9.73 4.66
CA CYS A 71 -5.91 -9.50 3.71
C CYS A 71 -6.17 -8.28 2.82
N GLU A 72 -7.42 -8.12 2.34
CA GLU A 72 -7.84 -6.94 1.60
C GLU A 72 -7.67 -5.64 2.41
N LYS A 73 -8.13 -5.61 3.66
CA LYS A 73 -7.96 -4.44 4.54
C LYS A 73 -6.49 -4.06 4.71
N VAL A 74 -5.63 -5.06 4.91
CA VAL A 74 -4.18 -4.84 5.05
C VAL A 74 -3.58 -4.27 3.78
N VAL A 75 -3.84 -4.87 2.61
CA VAL A 75 -3.25 -4.38 1.35
C VAL A 75 -3.78 -3.00 0.98
N ARG A 76 -5.05 -2.69 1.24
CA ARG A 76 -5.60 -1.33 1.05
C ARG A 76 -4.85 -0.30 1.88
N ALA A 77 -4.61 -0.56 3.17
CA ALA A 77 -3.83 0.33 4.02
C ALA A 77 -2.40 0.55 3.49
N ILE A 78 -1.76 -0.51 2.97
CA ILE A 78 -0.43 -0.46 2.36
C ILE A 78 -0.44 0.37 1.05
N ILE A 79 -1.47 0.21 0.21
CA ILE A 79 -1.65 1.01 -1.02
C ILE A 79 -1.81 2.49 -0.67
N GLU A 80 -2.68 2.83 0.29
CA GLU A 80 -2.90 4.22 0.72
C GLU A 80 -1.61 4.86 1.25
N TYR A 81 -0.84 4.12 2.06
CA TYR A 81 0.46 4.60 2.51
C TYR A 81 1.40 4.90 1.34
N SER A 82 1.36 4.09 0.29
CA SER A 82 2.24 4.23 -0.89
C SER A 82 1.89 5.43 -1.76
N VAL A 83 0.60 5.73 -1.87
CA VAL A 83 0.12 6.94 -2.55
C VAL A 83 0.58 8.17 -1.79
N SER A 84 0.51 8.14 -0.44
CA SER A 84 1.00 9.23 0.40
C SER A 84 2.50 9.48 0.24
N VAL A 85 3.30 8.42 0.06
CA VAL A 85 4.75 8.52 -0.19
C VAL A 85 5.02 9.14 -1.56
N GLN A 86 4.35 8.68 -2.61
CA GLN A 86 4.53 9.23 -3.97
C GLN A 86 4.15 10.72 -4.04
N ALA A 87 3.11 11.13 -3.32
CA ALA A 87 2.63 12.51 -3.29
C ALA A 87 3.65 13.50 -2.71
N ARG A 88 4.51 13.08 -1.77
CA ARG A 88 5.52 13.96 -1.15
C ARG A 88 6.60 14.44 -2.12
N GLY A 89 6.89 13.65 -3.16
CA GLY A 89 7.85 13.99 -4.22
C GLY A 89 7.21 14.62 -5.45
N TRP A 90 5.95 15.06 -5.35
CA TRP A 90 5.15 15.57 -6.45
C TRP A 90 4.89 17.07 -6.26
N THR A 91 5.70 17.94 -6.88
CA THR A 91 5.45 19.39 -6.97
C THR A 91 4.62 19.64 -8.22
N VAL A 92 3.33 19.93 -8.05
CA VAL A 92 2.42 20.16 -9.19
C VAL A 92 2.66 21.51 -9.86
N GLU A 93 2.99 21.50 -11.15
CA GLU A 93 2.21 22.28 -12.11
C GLU A 93 1.25 21.28 -12.79
N GLY A 94 -0.07 21.47 -12.63
CA GLY A 94 -1.08 20.82 -13.47
C GLY A 94 -2.08 19.80 -12.88
N CYS A 95 -1.86 19.17 -11.71
CA CYS A 95 -2.90 18.30 -11.10
C CYS A 95 -3.60 19.02 -9.94
N HIS A 96 -4.86 19.43 -10.15
CA HIS A 96 -5.68 20.06 -9.12
C HIS A 96 -6.54 18.97 -8.45
N PRO A 97 -6.28 18.59 -7.19
CA PRO A 97 -7.10 17.60 -6.49
C PRO A 97 -8.51 18.16 -6.29
N ARG A 98 -9.50 17.64 -7.02
CA ARG A 98 -10.92 17.84 -6.68
C ARG A 98 -11.39 16.66 -5.84
N ARG A 99 -12.00 16.99 -4.70
CA ARG A 99 -12.73 16.02 -3.86
C ARG A 99 -13.95 15.57 -4.66
N ASN A 100 -14.06 14.27 -4.97
CA ASN A 100 -15.30 13.77 -5.55
C ASN A 100 -16.43 13.90 -4.51
N ARG A 101 -17.57 14.47 -4.88
CA ARG A 101 -18.68 14.74 -3.93
C ARG A 101 -19.39 13.48 -3.47
N GLU A 102 -19.26 12.38 -4.21
CA GLU A 102 -19.98 11.13 -3.94
C GLU A 102 -19.16 10.18 -3.05
N ASP A 103 -17.83 10.13 -3.22
CA ASP A 103 -16.97 9.14 -2.55
C ASP A 103 -15.81 9.74 -1.73
N GLY A 104 -15.57 11.05 -1.79
CA GLY A 104 -14.51 11.73 -1.01
C GLY A 104 -13.07 11.51 -1.51
N ASP A 105 -12.88 10.70 -2.55
CA ASP A 105 -11.56 10.36 -3.10
C ASP A 105 -10.95 11.45 -3.99
N LEU A 106 -9.61 11.49 -3.99
CA LEU A 106 -8.79 12.35 -4.85
C LEU A 106 -8.61 11.71 -6.22
N VAL A 107 -9.34 12.22 -7.22
CA VAL A 107 -9.17 11.85 -8.63
C VAL A 107 -8.25 12.86 -9.33
N CYS A 108 -7.23 12.36 -10.03
CA CYS A 108 -6.33 13.17 -10.86
C CYS A 108 -6.75 12.92 -12.32
N GLU A 109 -7.51 13.85 -12.90
CA GLU A 109 -7.75 13.91 -14.35
C GLU A 109 -6.60 14.66 -15.01
N VAL A 110 -6.06 14.07 -16.08
CA VAL A 110 -5.11 14.73 -16.98
C VAL A 110 -5.92 15.63 -17.90
N LEU A 111 -5.59 16.94 -17.94
CA LEU A 111 -6.18 17.89 -18.90
C LEU A 111 -5.84 17.51 -20.35
#